data_AF-A0A8S2P2Y6-F1
#
_entry.id   AF-A0A8S2P2Y6-F1
#
_cell.length_a   1.000
_cell.length_b   1.000
_cell.length_c   1.000
_cell.angle_alpha   90.00
_cell.angle_beta   90.00
_cell.angle_gamma   90.00
#
_symmetry.space_group_name_H-M   'P 1'
#
loop_
_entity.id
_entity.type
_entity.pdbx_description
1 polymer ?
#
loop_
_entity_poly.entity_id
_entity_poly.type
_entity_poly.pdbx_seq_one_letter_code
_entity_poly.pdbx_strand_id
1 'polypeptide(L)'
;MATRKGASSRNKTKSNTNEEQTVDVKRRRTLKKETHIEYDSLEKYGYHFKNGKLVTIETDEPFEFNFHSDNDENQKRYESIGKLIDESIFKLLESECHLKRVTVPVDPKKEERTSFIFVSDDLATADYLMVIIHGTGVVRAGQWSRKLIINEGLEIGTQMPYIQRARTAGYAVIVTNTNLNSFESPRFLRRPAFRPIR
;
A
#
# COMPACT_ATOMS: atom_id res chain seq x y z
N MET A 1 21.86 -79.72 24.89
CA MET A 1 22.20 -79.93 23.47
C MET A 1 21.47 -78.86 22.67
N ALA A 2 22.12 -77.75 22.26
CA ALA A 2 22.89 -77.60 21.00
C ALA A 2 21.99 -77.87 19.76
N THR A 3 21.77 -76.98 18.77
CA THR A 3 22.53 -75.79 18.31
C THR A 3 21.80 -75.07 17.17
N ARG A 4 21.88 -73.70 17.14
CA ARG A 4 22.19 -72.75 16.01
C ARG A 4 21.26 -72.70 14.77
N LYS A 5 21.08 -71.59 14.02
CA LYS A 5 21.69 -70.23 13.90
C LYS A 5 20.84 -69.37 12.92
N GLY A 6 20.95 -68.04 12.99
CA GLY A 6 20.65 -67.09 11.90
C GLY A 6 19.95 -65.80 12.40
N ALA A 7 20.64 -64.80 12.97
CA ALA A 7 21.45 -63.73 12.34
C ALA A 7 20.67 -62.44 11.96
N SER A 8 21.05 -61.34 12.62
CA SER A 8 21.11 -59.91 12.16
C SER A 8 19.80 -59.25 11.70
N SER A 9 19.40 -58.04 12.11
CA SER A 9 20.16 -56.81 12.19
C SER A 9 19.39 -55.75 12.98
N ARG A 10 20.15 -54.87 13.65
CA ARG A 10 19.77 -53.66 14.38
C ARG A 10 20.03 -52.44 13.46
N ASN A 11 19.30 -51.34 13.66
CA ASN A 11 19.39 -50.02 12.97
C ASN A 11 18.57 -49.94 11.65
N LYS A 12 17.91 -48.85 11.23
CA LYS A 12 18.03 -47.38 11.43
C LYS A 12 16.60 -46.80 11.48
N THR A 13 16.23 -46.01 12.48
CA THR A 13 16.42 -44.54 12.58
C THR A 13 15.60 -43.74 11.57
N LYS A 14 14.53 -43.15 12.11
CA LYS A 14 13.94 -41.83 11.79
C LYS A 14 14.73 -40.99 10.76
N SER A 15 14.17 -40.83 9.57
CA SER A 15 14.46 -39.70 8.68
C SER A 15 13.49 -39.74 7.51
N ASN A 16 12.46 -38.89 7.53
CA ASN A 16 11.76 -38.45 6.30
C ASN A 16 10.84 -37.24 6.52
N THR A 17 10.53 -36.85 7.76
CA THR A 17 9.74 -35.64 8.04
C THR A 17 10.54 -34.33 8.09
N ASN A 18 11.87 -34.40 8.21
CA ASN A 18 12.72 -33.20 8.27
C ASN A 18 13.19 -32.71 6.90
N GLU A 19 13.18 -33.55 5.86
CA GLU A 19 13.64 -33.16 4.52
C GLU A 19 12.60 -32.35 3.76
N GLU A 20 11.30 -32.73 3.79
CA GLU A 20 10.24 -31.90 3.19
C GLU A 20 10.11 -30.54 3.87
N GLN A 21 10.20 -30.47 5.21
CA GLN A 21 10.16 -29.20 5.94
C GLN A 21 11.41 -28.34 5.69
N THR A 22 12.60 -28.92 5.54
CA THR A 22 13.81 -28.15 5.22
C THR A 22 13.86 -27.72 3.76
N VAL A 23 13.25 -28.46 2.84
CA VAL A 23 13.10 -28.06 1.43
C VAL A 23 12.11 -26.91 1.33
N ASP A 24 10.98 -26.93 2.06
CA ASP A 24 10.00 -25.84 2.07
C ASP A 24 10.54 -24.56 2.74
N VAL A 25 11.24 -24.71 3.87
CA VAL A 25 11.93 -23.59 4.55
C VAL A 25 13.10 -23.06 3.72
N LYS A 26 13.83 -23.91 2.97
CA LYS A 26 14.83 -23.46 2.00
C LYS A 26 14.19 -22.80 0.79
N ARG A 27 13.04 -23.28 0.29
CA ARG A 27 12.30 -22.64 -0.81
C ARG A 27 11.84 -21.24 -0.42
N ARG A 28 11.35 -21.08 0.82
CA ARG A 28 11.02 -19.78 1.43
C ARG A 28 12.26 -18.89 1.62
N ARG A 29 13.41 -19.42 2.05
CA ARG A 29 14.67 -18.66 2.19
C ARG A 29 15.36 -18.33 0.86
N THR A 30 15.00 -19.02 -0.23
CA THR A 30 15.55 -18.79 -1.59
C THR A 30 14.64 -17.92 -2.45
N LEU A 31 13.53 -17.42 -1.89
CA LEU A 31 12.88 -16.20 -2.39
C LEU A 31 13.78 -15.02 -2.01
N LYS A 32 14.77 -14.87 -2.89
CA LYS A 32 15.87 -13.93 -2.91
C LYS A 32 15.46 -12.53 -2.47
N LYS A 33 16.23 -11.97 -1.54
CA LYS A 33 17.01 -10.72 -1.70
C LYS A 33 16.64 -9.92 -2.97
N GLU A 34 15.47 -9.29 -2.95
CA GLU A 34 15.00 -8.47 -4.06
C GLU A 34 15.68 -7.10 -3.96
N THR A 35 16.48 -6.80 -4.98
CA THR A 35 16.74 -5.42 -5.41
C THR A 35 15.47 -4.60 -5.25
N HIS A 36 15.55 -3.40 -4.69
CA HIS A 36 14.41 -2.52 -4.40
C HIS A 36 13.54 -2.33 -5.66
N ILE A 37 12.57 -3.22 -5.89
CA ILE A 37 11.59 -3.11 -6.96
C ILE A 37 10.54 -2.16 -6.41
N GLU A 38 10.50 -0.95 -6.97
CA GLU A 38 9.40 -0.03 -6.74
C GLU A 38 8.19 -0.60 -7.47
N TYR A 39 7.16 -0.97 -6.71
CA TYR A 39 5.94 -1.52 -7.28
C TYR A 39 5.00 -0.36 -7.66
N ASP A 40 4.29 -0.50 -8.76
CA ASP A 40 3.37 0.56 -9.24
C ASP A 40 1.95 0.44 -8.70
N SER A 41 1.60 -0.69 -8.05
CA SER A 41 0.25 -0.93 -7.52
C SER A 41 0.25 -1.95 -6.38
N LEU A 42 -0.81 -1.93 -5.54
CA LEU A 42 -0.99 -2.92 -4.48
C LEU A 42 -1.02 -4.34 -5.03
N GLU A 43 -1.66 -4.55 -6.18
CA GLU A 43 -1.82 -5.86 -6.79
C GLU A 43 -0.47 -6.45 -7.20
N LYS A 44 0.41 -5.63 -7.79
CA LYS A 44 1.78 -6.06 -8.10
C LYS A 44 2.59 -6.36 -6.84
N TYR A 45 2.29 -5.68 -5.72
CA TYR A 45 2.89 -5.95 -4.42
C TYR A 45 2.30 -7.21 -3.75
N GLY A 46 1.22 -7.80 -4.29
CA GLY A 46 0.57 -8.98 -3.74
C GLY A 46 -0.59 -8.71 -2.79
N TYR A 47 -1.11 -7.47 -2.75
CA TYR A 47 -2.27 -7.09 -1.93
C TYR A 47 -3.41 -6.52 -2.76
N HIS A 48 -4.63 -6.62 -2.23
CA HIS A 48 -5.79 -5.89 -2.75
C HIS A 48 -6.78 -5.56 -1.64
N PHE A 49 -7.72 -4.67 -1.92
CA PHE A 49 -8.86 -4.45 -1.03
C PHE A 49 -9.98 -5.42 -1.36
N LYS A 50 -10.36 -6.25 -0.39
CA LYS A 50 -11.50 -7.16 -0.47
C LYS A 50 -12.49 -6.82 0.64
N ASN A 51 -13.72 -6.50 0.28
CA ASN A 51 -14.75 -6.05 1.24
C ASN A 51 -14.25 -4.91 2.15
N GLY A 52 -13.46 -4.00 1.57
CA GLY A 52 -12.86 -2.88 2.30
C GLY A 52 -11.67 -3.22 3.19
N LYS A 53 -11.21 -4.47 3.27
CA LYS A 53 -10.01 -4.85 4.05
C LYS A 53 -8.83 -5.13 3.13
N LEU A 54 -7.63 -4.71 3.57
CA LEU A 54 -6.39 -5.01 2.85
C LEU A 54 -5.98 -6.45 3.12
N VAL A 55 -5.94 -7.27 2.06
CA VAL A 55 -5.63 -8.70 2.15
C VAL A 55 -4.63 -9.12 1.08
N THR A 56 -3.91 -10.21 1.33
CA THR A 56 -3.06 -10.85 0.32
C THR A 56 -3.91 -11.38 -0.84
N ILE A 57 -3.37 -11.35 -2.06
CA ILE A 57 -4.08 -11.87 -3.25
C ILE A 57 -4.18 -13.39 -3.22
N GLU A 58 -3.15 -14.08 -2.70
CA GLU A 58 -3.09 -15.54 -2.75
C GLU A 58 -3.91 -16.22 -1.65
N THR A 59 -3.91 -15.66 -0.44
CA THR A 59 -4.47 -16.32 0.76
C THR A 59 -5.64 -15.58 1.40
N ASP A 60 -5.98 -14.37 0.92
CA ASP A 60 -6.94 -13.46 1.57
C ASP A 60 -6.58 -13.13 3.05
N GLU A 61 -5.32 -13.27 3.44
CA GLU A 61 -4.87 -13.01 4.80
C GLU A 61 -4.61 -11.51 5.02
N PRO A 62 -4.87 -10.98 6.24
CA PRO A 62 -4.58 -9.60 6.56
C PRO A 62 -3.08 -9.26 6.46
N PHE A 63 -2.79 -7.96 6.35
CA PHE A 63 -1.41 -7.48 6.38
C PHE A 63 -0.70 -7.83 7.70
N GLU A 64 0.47 -8.47 7.60
CA GLU A 64 1.38 -8.70 8.73
C GLU A 64 2.56 -7.71 8.69
N PHE A 65 2.77 -6.96 9.78
CA PHE A 65 3.87 -6.01 9.89
C PHE A 65 5.22 -6.70 10.14
N ASN A 66 5.27 -7.65 11.07
CA ASN A 66 6.50 -8.36 11.47
C ASN A 66 6.83 -9.51 10.52
N PHE A 67 6.93 -9.22 9.23
CA PHE A 67 7.13 -10.23 8.20
C PHE A 67 8.59 -10.70 8.12
N HIS A 68 9.53 -9.76 8.20
CA HIS A 68 10.96 -10.00 8.27
C HIS A 68 11.44 -9.99 9.72
N SER A 69 12.59 -10.64 9.98
CA SER A 69 13.28 -10.53 11.26
C SER A 69 13.92 -9.15 11.48
N ASP A 70 14.17 -8.41 10.39
CA ASP A 70 14.73 -7.07 10.43
C ASP A 70 13.61 -6.01 10.47
N ASN A 71 13.64 -5.17 11.50
CA ASN A 71 12.68 -4.10 11.68
C ASN A 71 12.78 -3.02 10.61
N ASP A 72 13.98 -2.75 10.09
CA ASP A 72 14.17 -1.73 9.05
C ASP A 72 13.57 -2.18 7.70
N GLU A 73 13.63 -3.48 7.40
CA GLU A 73 12.97 -4.05 6.23
C GLU A 73 11.44 -3.99 6.35
N ASN A 74 10.90 -4.34 7.53
CA ASN A 74 9.47 -4.22 7.81
C ASN A 74 8.97 -2.78 7.68
N GLN A 75 9.74 -1.82 8.19
CA GLN A 75 9.42 -0.40 8.08
C GLN A 75 9.40 0.09 6.63
N LYS A 76 10.40 -0.28 5.82
CA LYS A 76 10.43 0.07 4.39
C LYS A 76 9.25 -0.53 3.61
N ARG A 77 8.89 -1.78 3.91
CA ARG A 77 7.73 -2.45 3.33
C ARG A 77 6.43 -1.73 3.70
N TYR A 78 6.26 -1.39 4.98
CA TYR A 78 5.11 -0.63 5.45
C TYR A 78 4.99 0.74 4.77
N GLU A 79 6.10 1.45 4.58
CA GLU A 79 6.11 2.74 3.87
C GLU A 79 5.76 2.59 2.39
N SER A 80 6.29 1.56 1.72
CA SER A 80 6.03 1.27 0.31
C SER A 80 4.56 0.95 0.07
N ILE A 81 3.98 0.05 0.89
CA ILE A 81 2.55 -0.24 0.86
C ILE A 81 1.73 1.00 1.18
N GLY A 82 2.18 1.83 2.13
CA GLY A 82 1.53 3.10 2.45
C GLY A 82 1.38 4.02 1.24
N LYS A 83 2.43 4.17 0.41
CA LYS A 83 2.37 4.94 -0.84
C LYS A 83 1.39 4.33 -1.85
N LEU A 84 1.36 3.01 -1.96
CA LEU A 84 0.44 2.30 -2.85
C LEU A 84 -1.02 2.44 -2.41
N ILE A 85 -1.27 2.44 -1.10
CA ILE A 85 -2.58 2.73 -0.52
C ILE A 85 -3.04 4.13 -0.92
N ASP A 86 -2.16 5.14 -0.84
CA ASP A 86 -2.52 6.52 -1.22
C ASP A 86 -3.15 6.57 -2.62
N GLU A 87 -2.49 5.97 -3.62
CA GLU A 87 -3.00 5.91 -4.99
C GLU A 87 -4.27 5.06 -5.14
N SER A 88 -4.39 3.95 -4.40
CA SER A 88 -5.61 3.16 -4.38
C SER A 88 -6.80 3.94 -3.81
N ILE A 89 -6.60 4.72 -2.74
CA ILE A 89 -7.65 5.57 -2.19
C ILE A 89 -8.06 6.65 -3.17
N PHE A 90 -7.10 7.28 -3.87
CA PHE A 90 -7.42 8.27 -4.90
C PHE A 90 -8.33 7.71 -6.00
N LYS A 91 -8.03 6.50 -6.49
CA LYS A 91 -8.87 5.81 -7.47
C LYS A 91 -10.28 5.54 -6.93
N LEU A 92 -10.39 5.12 -5.66
CA LEU A 92 -11.68 4.87 -5.02
C LEU A 92 -12.49 6.16 -4.81
N LEU A 93 -11.85 7.29 -4.52
CA LEU A 93 -12.53 8.59 -4.49
C LEU A 93 -13.10 8.96 -5.87
N GLU A 94 -12.39 8.62 -6.93
CA GLU A 94 -12.83 8.85 -8.31
C GLU A 94 -13.97 7.90 -8.72
N SER A 95 -13.81 6.59 -8.48
CA SER A 95 -14.76 5.58 -8.94
C SER A 95 -15.99 5.44 -8.05
N GLU A 96 -15.81 5.37 -6.72
CA GLU A 96 -16.89 5.03 -5.75
C GLU A 96 -17.51 6.27 -5.10
N CYS A 97 -16.78 7.39 -5.03
CA CYS A 97 -17.29 8.64 -4.47
C CYS A 97 -17.62 9.68 -5.54
N HIS A 98 -17.36 9.37 -6.82
CA HIS A 98 -17.61 10.23 -7.98
C HIS A 98 -16.99 11.62 -7.85
N LEU A 99 -15.78 11.69 -7.28
CA LEU A 99 -15.04 12.94 -7.18
C LEU A 99 -14.01 13.04 -8.32
N LYS A 100 -13.82 14.23 -8.86
CA LYS A 100 -12.76 14.49 -9.84
C LYS A 100 -11.56 15.12 -9.16
N ARG A 101 -10.37 14.74 -9.63
CA ARG A 101 -9.11 15.38 -9.24
C ARG A 101 -8.98 16.71 -9.98
N VAL A 102 -8.74 17.79 -9.24
CA VAL A 102 -8.52 19.13 -9.78
C VAL A 102 -7.18 19.65 -9.30
N THR A 103 -6.33 20.04 -10.25
CA THR A 103 -5.03 20.67 -9.98
C THR A 103 -5.24 22.06 -9.38
N VAL A 104 -4.45 22.37 -8.36
CA VAL A 104 -4.41 23.69 -7.72
C VAL A 104 -2.97 24.24 -7.73
N PRO A 105 -2.74 25.53 -8.02
CA PRO A 105 -3.74 26.51 -8.47
C PRO A 105 -4.26 26.20 -9.89
N VAL A 106 -5.38 26.83 -10.25
CA VAL A 106 -5.93 26.79 -11.61
C VAL A 106 -4.99 27.58 -12.52
N ASP A 107 -4.71 27.06 -13.71
CA ASP A 107 -3.79 27.64 -14.70
C ASP A 107 -2.40 27.98 -14.12
N PRO A 108 -1.68 26.99 -13.56
CA PRO A 108 -0.40 27.23 -12.93
C PRO A 108 0.62 27.72 -13.94
N LYS A 109 1.48 28.66 -13.52
CA LYS A 109 2.65 29.04 -14.32
C LYS A 109 3.60 27.85 -14.41
N LYS A 110 4.45 27.82 -15.45
CA LYS A 110 5.36 26.70 -15.74
C LYS A 110 6.26 26.30 -14.55
N GLU A 111 6.64 27.27 -13.72
CA GLU A 111 7.50 27.09 -12.55
C GLU A 111 6.72 27.08 -11.23
N GLU A 112 5.40 27.19 -11.26
CA GLU A 112 4.55 27.23 -10.08
C GLU A 112 4.34 25.82 -9.51
N ARG A 113 4.45 25.70 -8.19
CA ARG A 113 4.19 24.44 -7.52
C ARG A 113 2.70 24.17 -7.54
N THR A 114 2.34 22.98 -8.01
CA THR A 114 0.96 22.52 -8.02
C THR A 114 0.69 21.55 -6.88
N SER A 115 -0.57 21.28 -6.62
CA SER A 115 -1.07 20.15 -5.86
C SER A 115 -2.40 19.76 -6.50
N PHE A 116 -3.20 18.96 -5.81
CA PHE A 116 -4.56 18.67 -6.25
C PHE A 116 -5.50 18.50 -5.07
N ILE A 117 -6.78 18.67 -5.36
CA ILE A 117 -7.90 18.36 -4.46
C ILE A 117 -8.88 17.46 -5.20
N PHE A 118 -9.74 16.76 -4.47
CA PHE A 118 -10.89 16.07 -5.06
C PHE A 118 -12.13 16.92 -4.86
N VAL A 119 -12.95 17.02 -5.90
CA VAL A 119 -14.18 17.80 -5.86
C VAL A 119 -15.32 17.04 -6.50
N SER A 120 -16.55 17.24 -6.03
CA SER A 120 -17.73 16.77 -6.74
C SER A 120 -18.01 17.65 -7.98
N ASP A 121 -18.86 17.16 -8.87
CA ASP A 121 -19.25 17.82 -10.13
C ASP A 121 -20.29 18.93 -9.95
N ASP A 122 -21.04 18.90 -8.85
CA ASP A 122 -22.15 19.79 -8.50
C ASP A 122 -21.76 20.98 -7.62
N LEU A 123 -20.46 21.31 -7.52
CA LEU A 123 -19.96 22.46 -6.74
C LEU A 123 -20.68 23.78 -7.00
N ALA A 124 -21.16 24.01 -8.22
CA ALA A 124 -21.82 25.26 -8.62
C ALA A 124 -23.33 25.27 -8.37
N THR A 125 -23.93 24.10 -8.10
CA THR A 125 -25.39 23.92 -8.05
C THR A 125 -25.90 23.44 -6.70
N ALA A 126 -25.04 22.85 -5.86
CA ALA A 126 -25.45 22.36 -4.55
C ALA A 126 -25.68 23.51 -3.56
N ASP A 127 -26.71 23.37 -2.73
CA ASP A 127 -27.03 24.34 -1.66
C ASP A 127 -26.03 24.29 -0.50
N TYR A 128 -25.40 23.13 -0.30
CA TYR A 128 -24.48 22.88 0.80
C TYR A 128 -23.15 22.33 0.31
N LEU A 129 -22.08 22.82 0.93
CA LEU A 129 -20.71 22.39 0.66
C LEU A 129 -20.08 21.78 1.91
N MET A 130 -19.54 20.58 1.78
CA MET A 130 -18.70 19.95 2.80
C MET A 130 -17.24 19.99 2.35
N VAL A 131 -16.37 20.61 3.15
CA VAL A 131 -14.92 20.63 2.93
C VAL A 131 -14.25 19.73 3.97
N ILE A 132 -13.56 18.69 3.51
CA ILE A 132 -12.82 17.76 4.37
C ILE A 132 -11.33 18.10 4.33
N ILE A 133 -10.77 18.31 5.52
CA ILE A 133 -9.35 18.55 5.76
C ILE A 133 -8.84 17.45 6.69
N HIS A 134 -7.89 16.65 6.21
CA HIS A 134 -7.24 15.65 7.05
C HIS A 134 -6.19 16.29 7.96
N GLY A 135 -5.81 15.58 9.03
CA GLY A 135 -4.75 16.00 9.94
C GLY A 135 -3.36 16.06 9.28
N THR A 136 -2.37 16.47 10.08
CA THR A 136 -0.98 16.59 9.64
C THR A 136 -0.29 15.23 9.47
N GLY A 137 0.83 15.23 8.74
CA GLY A 137 1.74 14.08 8.65
C GLY A 137 1.68 13.35 7.32
N VAL A 138 1.65 12.01 7.41
CA VAL A 138 1.83 11.10 6.27
C VAL A 138 0.54 10.71 5.55
N VAL A 139 -0.61 11.14 6.06
CA VAL A 139 -1.91 10.89 5.42
C VAL A 139 -2.09 11.81 4.21
N ARG A 140 -2.86 11.33 3.23
CA ARG A 140 -3.25 12.07 2.03
C ARG A 140 -4.77 12.23 1.96
N ALA A 141 -5.24 12.97 0.95
CA ALA A 141 -6.66 13.11 0.64
C ALA A 141 -7.41 11.77 0.71
N GLY A 142 -8.57 11.77 1.34
CA GLY A 142 -9.40 10.58 1.51
C GLY A 142 -9.08 9.74 2.73
N GLN A 143 -8.03 10.04 3.51
CA GLN A 143 -7.59 9.16 4.60
C GLN A 143 -7.70 9.81 5.98
N TRP A 144 -8.03 8.99 6.98
CA TRP A 144 -7.86 9.33 8.40
C TRP A 144 -6.55 8.77 8.96
N SER A 145 -6.21 7.53 8.61
CA SER A 145 -5.00 6.87 9.09
C SER A 145 -4.64 5.66 8.26
N ARG A 146 -3.39 5.59 7.79
CA ARG A 146 -2.85 4.39 7.12
C ARG A 146 -2.94 3.15 8.01
N LYS A 147 -2.69 3.30 9.32
CA LYS A 147 -2.79 2.20 10.28
C LYS A 147 -4.21 1.65 10.36
N LEU A 148 -5.22 2.52 10.35
CA LEU A 148 -6.63 2.08 10.37
C LEU A 148 -7.02 1.44 9.04
N ILE A 149 -6.59 2.01 7.90
CA ILE A 149 -6.86 1.41 6.58
C ILE A 149 -6.32 -0.02 6.51
N ILE A 150 -5.10 -0.23 7.00
CA ILE A 150 -4.44 -1.54 6.95
C ILE A 150 -5.10 -2.56 7.88
N ASN A 151 -5.43 -2.17 9.12
CA ASN A 151 -5.88 -3.12 10.15
C ASN A 151 -7.40 -3.23 10.27
N GLU A 152 -8.12 -2.13 10.10
CA GLU A 152 -9.57 -2.02 10.30
C GLU A 152 -10.35 -1.85 8.98
N GLY A 153 -9.67 -1.46 7.90
CA GLY A 153 -10.24 -1.33 6.57
C GLY A 153 -10.69 0.08 6.19
N LEU A 154 -11.25 0.20 4.99
CA LEU A 154 -11.62 1.46 4.36
C LEU A 154 -12.70 2.22 5.13
N GLU A 155 -13.70 1.51 5.67
CA GLU A 155 -14.83 2.11 6.38
C GLU A 155 -14.38 2.95 7.59
N ILE A 156 -13.38 2.47 8.33
CA ILE A 156 -12.89 3.14 9.53
C ILE A 156 -11.69 4.04 9.20
N GLY A 157 -10.83 3.60 8.28
CA GLY A 157 -9.58 4.28 7.97
C GLY A 157 -9.67 5.44 7.00
N THR A 158 -10.81 5.61 6.31
CA THR A 158 -10.97 6.60 5.24
C THR A 158 -12.12 7.58 5.48
N GLN A 159 -12.09 8.64 4.69
CA GLN A 159 -13.11 9.67 4.63
C GLN A 159 -14.31 9.24 3.77
N MET A 160 -14.20 8.13 3.02
CA MET A 160 -15.19 7.69 2.03
C MET A 160 -16.60 7.57 2.60
N PRO A 161 -16.84 7.00 3.80
CA PRO A 161 -18.21 6.88 4.31
C PRO A 161 -18.85 8.24 4.61
N TYR A 162 -18.05 9.23 5.01
CA TYR A 162 -18.53 10.60 5.23
C TYR A 162 -18.85 11.29 3.92
N ILE A 163 -17.98 11.10 2.92
CA ILE A 163 -18.16 11.62 1.56
C ILE A 163 -19.45 11.04 0.97
N GLN A 164 -19.60 9.72 0.98
CA GLN A 164 -20.79 9.03 0.44
C GLN A 164 -22.07 9.51 1.13
N ARG A 165 -22.10 9.60 2.46
CA ARG A 165 -23.26 10.16 3.18
C ARG A 165 -23.58 11.59 2.77
N ALA A 166 -22.57 12.45 2.61
CA ALA A 166 -22.77 13.83 2.18
C ALA A 166 -23.28 13.92 0.74
N ARG A 167 -22.73 13.09 -0.17
CA ARG A 167 -23.22 12.98 -1.56
C ARG A 167 -24.68 12.53 -1.58
N THR A 168 -25.06 11.51 -0.81
CA THR A 168 -26.46 11.05 -0.68
C THR A 168 -27.37 12.14 -0.12
N ALA A 169 -26.87 13.01 0.76
CA ALA A 169 -27.62 14.13 1.32
C ALA A 169 -27.66 15.38 0.40
N GLY A 170 -27.07 15.33 -0.79
CA GLY A 170 -27.08 16.43 -1.76
C GLY A 170 -26.02 17.52 -1.52
N TYR A 171 -24.98 17.22 -0.74
CA TYR A 171 -23.87 18.16 -0.52
C TYR A 171 -22.86 18.04 -1.66
N ALA A 172 -22.38 19.18 -2.15
CA ALA A 172 -21.12 19.21 -2.86
C ALA A 172 -19.97 18.94 -1.87
N VAL A 173 -18.91 18.30 -2.34
CA VAL A 173 -17.80 17.86 -1.49
C VAL A 173 -16.47 18.31 -2.07
N ILE A 174 -15.61 18.86 -1.20
CA ILE A 174 -14.19 19.08 -1.48
C ILE A 174 -13.38 18.26 -0.48
N VAL A 175 -12.44 17.45 -0.98
CA VAL A 175 -11.45 16.75 -0.18
C VAL A 175 -10.08 17.34 -0.49
N THR A 176 -9.47 17.93 0.53
CA THR A 176 -8.17 18.59 0.40
C THR A 176 -7.00 17.60 0.51
N ASN A 177 -5.86 17.96 -0.08
CA ASN A 177 -4.61 17.19 0.02
C ASN A 177 -3.50 18.05 0.66
N THR A 178 -3.74 18.53 1.88
CA THR A 178 -2.91 19.57 2.53
C THR A 178 -1.49 19.13 2.85
N ASN A 179 -1.24 17.82 2.95
CA ASN A 179 0.09 17.27 3.24
C ASN A 179 0.93 16.98 1.98
N LEU A 180 0.39 17.17 0.77
CA LEU A 180 1.16 17.08 -0.47
C LEU A 180 1.99 18.36 -0.65
N ASN A 181 3.14 18.40 0.02
CA ASN A 181 4.00 19.59 0.12
C ASN A 181 5.36 19.45 -0.57
N SER A 182 5.65 18.29 -1.17
CA SER A 182 6.85 18.06 -1.96
C SER A 182 6.51 17.17 -3.15
N PHE A 183 6.94 17.58 -4.34
CA PHE A 183 7.10 16.66 -5.44
C PHE A 183 8.43 15.96 -5.22
N GLU A 184 8.42 14.64 -5.09
CA GLU A 184 9.64 13.88 -5.37
C GLU A 184 9.97 14.18 -6.83
N SER A 185 10.97 15.03 -7.10
CA SER A 185 11.52 15.12 -8.44
C SER A 185 11.88 13.68 -8.82
N PRO A 186 11.43 13.13 -9.96
CA PRO A 186 11.93 11.85 -10.40
C PRO A 186 13.45 11.93 -10.33
N ARG A 187 14.09 11.05 -9.55
CA ARG A 187 15.57 11.00 -9.46
C ARG A 187 16.24 10.82 -10.84
N PHE A 188 15.44 10.63 -11.89
CA PHE A 188 15.76 10.47 -13.30
C PHE A 188 16.02 11.72 -14.13
N LEU A 189 15.99 12.95 -13.59
CA LEU A 189 16.38 14.15 -14.37
C LEU A 189 17.64 14.88 -13.89
N ARG A 190 18.44 14.28 -13.01
CA ARG A 190 19.84 14.70 -12.88
C ARG A 190 20.63 14.14 -14.06
N ARG A 191 20.63 14.87 -15.19
CA ARG A 191 21.70 14.73 -16.19
C ARG A 191 23.04 14.79 -15.45
N PRO A 192 24.05 13.98 -15.82
CA PRO A 192 25.37 14.11 -15.24
C PRO A 192 25.80 15.57 -15.41
N ALA A 193 26.26 16.19 -14.32
CA ALA A 193 26.87 17.51 -14.39
C ALA A 193 27.94 17.46 -15.48
N PHE A 194 27.75 18.25 -16.54
CA PHE A 194 28.73 18.42 -17.60
C PHE A 194 29.99 18.98 -16.93
N ARG A 195 31.00 18.13 -16.71
CA ARG A 195 32.30 18.61 -16.25
C ARG A 195 32.94 19.30 -17.44
N PRO A 196 33.30 20.60 -17.36
CA PRO A 196 34.10 21.20 -18.39
C PRO A 196 35.45 20.48 -18.41
N ILE A 197 35.80 19.96 -19.58
CA ILE A 197 37.14 19.44 -19.86
C ILE A 197 38.08 20.64 -19.74
N ARG A 198 39.06 20.55 -18.83
CA ARG A 198 40.21 21.46 -18.82
C ARG A 198 41.20 21.02 -19.88
#